data_AF-A0A562D393-F1
#
_entry.id   AF-A0A562D393-F1
#
_cell.length_a   1.000
_cell.length_b   1.000
_cell.length_c   1.000
_cell.angle_alpha   90.00
_cell.angle_beta   90.00
_cell.angle_gamma   90.00
#
_symmetry.space_group_name_H-M   'P 1'
#
loop_
_entity.id
_entity.type
_entity.pdbx_description
1 polymer ?
#
loop_
_entity_poly.entity_id
_entity_poly.type
_entity_poly.pdbx_seq_one_letter_code
_entity_poly.pdbx_strand_id
1 'polypeptide(L)'
;MTTDFSSRPQERPPTPLELAALAARNRNGGARMSSEAREVKQLECLVCEECTPHEIGPATYGRDGELLVQWWTCQACREGRTVG
;
A
#
# COMPACT_ATOMS: atom_id res chain seq x y z
N MET A 1 -58.55 14.61 -10.01
CA MET A 1 -57.09 14.61 -10.31
C MET A 1 -56.39 15.09 -9.05
N THR A 2 -55.84 14.18 -8.24
CA THR A 2 -55.13 14.50 -7.00
C THR A 2 -53.65 14.17 -7.20
N THR A 3 -52.80 15.19 -7.25
CA THR A 3 -51.34 15.03 -7.35
C THR A 3 -50.76 14.69 -5.99
N ASP A 4 -50.14 13.52 -5.92
CA ASP A 4 -49.42 12.96 -4.78
C ASP A 4 -48.12 13.75 -4.52
N PHE A 5 -48.05 14.39 -3.35
CA PHE A 5 -46.92 15.19 -2.90
C PHE A 5 -45.81 14.25 -2.42
N SER A 6 -44.95 13.83 -3.36
CA SER A 6 -43.78 12.98 -3.11
C SER A 6 -42.96 13.50 -1.92
N SER A 7 -43.07 12.77 -0.80
CA SER A 7 -42.32 13.03 0.42
C SER A 7 -40.87 12.60 0.22
N ARG A 8 -40.00 13.56 -0.09
CA ARG A 8 -38.55 13.35 -0.05
C ARG A 8 -38.16 12.97 1.39
N PRO A 9 -37.48 11.83 1.63
CA PRO A 9 -36.98 11.50 2.95
C PRO A 9 -36.01 12.60 3.40
N GLN A 10 -36.34 13.27 4.50
CA GLN A 10 -35.47 14.25 5.14
C GLN A 10 -34.31 13.50 5.78
N GLU A 11 -33.10 13.67 5.23
CA GLU A 11 -31.88 13.13 5.82
C GLU A 11 -31.63 13.85 7.15
N ARG A 12 -31.96 13.16 8.26
CA ARG A 12 -31.73 13.69 9.60
C ARG A 12 -30.22 13.84 9.82
N PRO A 13 -29.74 14.98 10.34
CA PRO A 13 -28.34 15.12 10.68
C PRO A 13 -27.97 14.09 11.76
N PRO A 14 -26.79 13.44 11.64
CA PRO A 14 -26.36 12.43 12.58
C PRO A 14 -26.23 13.01 13.99
N THR A 15 -26.65 12.24 14.97
CA THR A 15 -26.56 12.61 16.38
C THR A 15 -25.09 12.63 16.84
N PRO A 16 -24.76 13.38 17.92
CA PRO A 16 -23.43 13.35 18.53
C PRO A 16 -22.96 11.94 18.93
N LEU A 17 -23.90 11.05 19.29
CA LEU A 17 -23.60 9.66 19.63
C LEU A 17 -23.20 8.85 18.39
N GLU A 18 -23.87 9.06 17.26
CA GLU A 18 -23.50 8.44 15.98
C GLU A 18 -22.14 8.95 15.48
N LEU A 19 -21.88 10.25 15.62
CA LEU A 19 -20.56 10.84 15.34
C LEU A 19 -19.46 10.24 16.23
N ALA A 20 -19.74 10.05 17.52
CA ALA A 20 -18.81 9.41 18.45
C ALA A 20 -18.56 7.93 18.10
N ALA A 21 -19.59 7.19 17.69
CA ALA A 21 -19.48 5.81 17.25
C ALA A 21 -18.67 5.68 15.96
N LEU A 22 -18.90 6.56 14.97
CA LEU A 22 -18.09 6.66 13.75
C LEU A 22 -16.61 6.95 14.08
N ALA A 23 -16.33 7.89 14.98
CA ALA A 23 -14.97 8.21 15.41
C ALA A 23 -14.30 7.06 16.19
N ALA A 24 -15.07 6.30 16.98
CA ALA A 24 -14.57 5.12 17.70
C ALA A 24 -14.24 3.95 16.74
N ARG A 25 -15.06 3.74 15.70
CA ARG A 25 -14.77 2.75 14.65
C ARG A 25 -13.48 3.09 13.90
N ASN A 26 -13.20 4.37 13.65
CA ASN A 26 -11.96 4.79 13.00
C ASN A 26 -10.72 4.62 13.90
N ARG A 27 -10.88 4.70 15.23
CA ARG A 27 -9.80 4.42 16.20
C ARG A 27 -9.39 2.95 16.26
N ASN A 28 -10.31 2.02 16.00
CA ASN A 28 -10.02 0.57 15.97
C ASN A 28 -9.82 0.01 14.56
N GLY A 29 -10.18 0.74 13.50
CA GLY A 29 -9.92 0.41 12.10
C GLY A 29 -8.57 0.93 11.57
N GLY A 30 -7.82 1.65 12.41
CA GLY A 30 -6.47 2.13 12.14
C GLY A 30 -5.39 1.14 12.58
N ALA A 31 -5.67 -0.16 12.57
CA ALA A 31 -4.60 -1.10 12.27
C ALA A 31 -4.16 -0.77 10.84
N ARG A 32 -3.26 0.22 10.71
CA ARG A 32 -2.26 0.20 9.66
C ARG A 32 -1.47 -1.09 9.88
N MET A 33 -2.05 -2.20 9.48
CA MET A 33 -1.34 -3.13 8.65
C MET A 33 -0.98 -2.34 7.38
N SER A 34 -0.01 -1.42 7.50
CA SER A 34 1.10 -1.47 6.59
C SER A 34 1.72 -2.84 6.84
N SER A 35 1.04 -3.89 6.36
CA SER A 35 1.73 -5.03 5.80
C SER A 35 2.64 -4.35 4.82
N GLU A 36 3.89 -4.12 5.22
CA GLU A 36 4.96 -3.76 4.31
C GLU A 36 4.96 -4.90 3.30
N ALA A 37 4.10 -4.78 2.30
CA ALA A 37 4.07 -5.65 1.16
C ALA A 37 5.44 -5.40 0.56
N ARG A 38 6.40 -6.27 0.91
CA ARG A 38 7.74 -6.20 0.38
C ARG A 38 7.57 -6.12 -1.12
N GLU A 39 8.05 -5.04 -1.71
CA GLU A 39 7.92 -4.86 -3.14
C GLU A 39 8.69 -6.00 -3.81
N VAL A 40 7.97 -6.83 -4.57
CA VAL A 40 8.55 -7.94 -5.32
C VAL A 40 8.42 -7.63 -6.80
N LYS A 41 9.53 -7.71 -7.53
CA LYS A 41 9.59 -7.56 -9.00
C LYS A 41 10.16 -8.81 -9.66
N GLN A 42 9.73 -9.09 -10.89
CA GLN A 42 10.36 -10.09 -11.75
C GLN A 42 11.51 -9.42 -12.49
N LEU A 43 12.74 -9.84 -12.20
CA LEU A 43 13.96 -9.29 -12.77
C LEU A 43 14.90 -10.42 -13.18
N GLU A 44 15.76 -10.15 -14.16
CA GLU A 44 16.83 -11.06 -14.55
C GLU A 44 17.91 -11.07 -13.46
N CYS A 45 18.14 -12.25 -12.89
CA CYS A 45 19.18 -12.46 -11.90
C CYS A 45 20.51 -12.75 -12.62
N LEU A 46 21.54 -11.95 -12.35
CA LEU A 46 22.86 -12.12 -12.97
C LEU A 46 23.59 -13.41 -12.59
N VAL A 47 23.16 -14.07 -11.51
CA VAL A 47 23.76 -15.34 -11.04
C VAL A 47 22.98 -16.54 -11.54
N CYS A 48 21.65 -16.47 -11.47
CA CYS A 48 20.78 -17.54 -11.94
C CYS A 48 20.63 -17.53 -13.48
N GLU A 49 20.94 -16.42 -14.16
CA GLU A 49 20.71 -16.18 -15.60
C GLU A 49 19.24 -16.38 -16.03
N GLU A 50 18.32 -16.26 -15.06
CA GLU A 50 16.89 -16.46 -15.23
C GLU A 50 16.10 -15.27 -14.69
N CYS A 51 14.89 -15.09 -15.20
CA CYS A 51 13.93 -14.11 -14.66
C CYS A 51 13.24 -14.69 -13.42
N THR A 52 13.55 -14.13 -12.25
CA THR A 52 13.08 -14.63 -10.95
C THR A 52 12.47 -13.51 -10.09
N PRO A 53 11.64 -13.83 -9.09
CA PRO A 53 11.18 -12.83 -8.12
C PRO A 53 12.35 -12.29 -7.28
N HIS A 54 12.42 -10.97 -7.17
CA HIS A 54 13.38 -10.26 -6.34
C HIS A 54 12.67 -9.32 -5.36
N GLU A 55 13.20 -9.22 -4.15
CA GLU A 55 12.76 -8.24 -3.15
C GLU A 55 13.66 -7.00 -3.18
N ILE A 56 13.09 -5.87 -2.77
CA ILE A 56 13.86 -4.64 -2.55
C ILE A 56 15.02 -4.90 -1.57
N GLY A 57 16.22 -4.56 -2.02
CA GLY A 57 17.46 -4.72 -1.27
C GLY A 57 18.04 -3.38 -0.81
N PRO A 58 19.34 -3.35 -0.49
CA PRO A 58 20.03 -2.13 -0.13
C PRO A 58 19.94 -1.05 -1.21
N ALA A 59 19.88 0.20 -0.80
CA ALA A 59 19.94 1.35 -1.70
C ALA A 59 21.27 2.08 -1.50
N THR A 60 21.82 2.60 -2.59
CA THR A 60 22.98 3.49 -2.59
C THR A 60 22.50 4.91 -2.90
N TYR A 61 22.83 5.84 -2.02
CA TYR A 61 22.45 7.25 -2.15
C TYR A 61 23.69 8.10 -2.43
N GLY A 62 23.48 9.18 -3.18
CA GLY A 62 24.49 10.19 -3.43
C GLY A 62 24.67 11.15 -2.27
N ARG A 63 25.54 12.14 -2.47
CA ARG A 63 25.88 13.12 -1.43
C ARG A 63 24.68 14.00 -1.05
N ASP A 64 23.80 14.26 -2.01
CA ASP A 64 22.63 15.13 -1.83
C ASP A 64 21.38 14.34 -1.42
N GLY A 65 21.53 13.04 -1.12
CA GLY A 65 20.46 12.14 -0.72
C GLY A 65 19.65 11.57 -1.89
N GLU A 66 20.08 11.79 -3.12
CA GLU A 66 19.47 11.21 -4.31
C GLU A 66 19.73 9.71 -4.40
N LEU A 67 18.73 8.93 -4.81
CA LEU A 67 18.89 7.49 -5.02
C LEU A 67 19.72 7.26 -6.29
N LEU A 68 20.92 6.69 -6.13
CA LEU A 68 21.80 6.35 -7.26
C LEU A 68 21.54 4.93 -7.76
N VAL A 69 21.39 3.96 -6.85
CA VAL A 69 21.19 2.56 -7.18
C VAL A 69 20.24 1.92 -6.18
N GLN A 70 19.18 1.28 -6.67
CA GLN A 70 18.36 0.35 -5.90
C GLN A 70 18.78 -1.08 -6.23
N TRP A 71 19.32 -1.80 -5.25
CA TRP A 71 19.63 -3.22 -5.41
C TRP A 71 18.39 -4.07 -5.15
N TRP A 72 18.29 -5.18 -5.86
CA TRP A 72 17.22 -6.17 -5.74
C TRP A 72 17.83 -7.54 -5.42
N THR A 73 17.29 -8.24 -4.42
CA THR A 73 17.82 -9.53 -3.96
C THR A 73 16.99 -10.67 -4.53
N CYS A 74 17.63 -11.59 -5.24
CA CYS A 74 16.98 -12.76 -5.82
C CYS A 74 16.45 -13.66 -4.71
N GLN A 75 15.17 -14.06 -4.80
CA GLN A 75 14.60 -15.02 -3.85
C GLN A 75 14.98 -16.48 -4.17
N ALA A 76 15.44 -16.77 -5.40
CA ALA A 76 15.77 -18.13 -5.85
C ALA A 76 17.20 -18.53 -5.48
N CYS A 77 18.20 -17.76 -5.90
CA CYS A 77 19.60 -17.91 -5.48
C CYS A 77 19.92 -16.76 -4.52
N ARG A 78 19.96 -17.02 -3.20
CA ARG A 78 20.17 -16.01 -2.13
C ARG A 78 21.41 -15.11 -2.28
N GLU A 79 22.30 -15.45 -3.22
CA GLU A 79 23.52 -14.72 -3.56
C GLU A 79 23.31 -13.72 -4.71
N GLY A 80 22.30 -13.93 -5.55
CA GLY A 80 22.00 -13.10 -6.71
C GLY A 80 21.47 -11.73 -6.32
N ARG A 81 22.09 -10.69 -6.89
CA ARG A 81 21.61 -9.30 -6.83
C ARG A 81 21.57 -8.70 -8.21
N THR A 82 20.59 -7.85 -8.45
CA THR A 82 20.43 -7.12 -9.72
C THR A 82 19.97 -5.69 -9.47
N VAL A 83 20.03 -4.84 -10.50
CA VAL A 83 19.50 -3.47 -10.49
C VAL A 83 18.21 -3.42 -11.29
N GLY A 84 17.22 -2.63 -10.88
CA GLY A 84 15.91 -2.56 -11.55
C GLY A 84 14.93 -1.57 -10.94
#